data_AF-A0A140G4Y2-F1
#
_entry.id   AF-A0A140G4Y2-F1
#
_cell.length_a   1.000
_cell.length_b   1.000
_cell.length_c   1.000
_cell.angle_alpha   90.00
_cell.angle_beta   90.00
_cell.angle_gamma   90.00
#
_symmetry.space_group_name_H-M   'P 1'
#
loop_
_entity.id
_entity.type
_entity.pdbx_description
1 polymer ?
#
loop_
_entity_poly.entity_id
_entity_poly.type
_entity_poly.pdbx_seq_one_letter_code
_entity_poly.pdbx_strand_id
1 'polypeptide(L)'
;MKNLEMLDISFNKLVGRIPDTITAEKLRFVFLTGNLLSGDVPDSILKEGSNIDLSYNNFALQGPEQPACRENMNLNLNLFRSSTVVNSSRQLLPCVKTFKCPQYSSCLHVNSGGKDTTIKENKTSILYEGDAAVEGGTAKYFINEQTYWGFSSTGDFMDDNDYQNTRYTVSLQSSNISGLYSTARITPISLTYFHYCFKNGKYM
;
A
#
# COMPACT_ATOMS: atom_id res chain seq x y z
N MET A 1 -5.43 -14.75 -23.83
CA MET A 1 -4.87 -13.40 -23.93
C MET A 1 -3.35 -13.50 -23.76
N LYS A 2 -2.58 -13.59 -24.86
CA LYS A 2 -1.13 -13.89 -24.77
C LYS A 2 -0.23 -12.66 -24.58
N ASN A 3 -0.75 -11.45 -24.79
CA ASN A 3 0.00 -10.20 -24.76
C ASN A 3 -0.54 -9.17 -23.75
N LEU A 4 -1.42 -9.58 -22.84
CA LEU A 4 -1.93 -8.66 -21.82
C LEU A 4 -0.85 -8.44 -20.76
N GLU A 5 -0.37 -7.21 -20.64
CA GLU A 5 0.66 -6.81 -19.67
C GLU A 5 0.08 -6.09 -18.45
N MET A 6 -1.01 -5.35 -18.64
CA MET A 6 -1.73 -4.65 -17.60
C MET A 6 -3.21 -5.04 -17.61
N LEU A 7 -3.72 -5.39 -16.44
CA LEU A 7 -5.14 -5.55 -16.15
C LEU A 7 -5.50 -4.60 -15.01
N ASP A 8 -6.24 -3.54 -15.33
CA ASP A 8 -6.84 -2.66 -14.35
C ASP A 8 -8.37 -2.78 -14.41
N ILE A 9 -8.94 -3.28 -13.33
CA ILE A 9 -10.40 -3.37 -13.12
C ILE A 9 -10.76 -2.81 -11.74
N SER A 10 -9.97 -1.86 -11.27
CA SER A 10 -10.11 -1.20 -9.98
C SER A 10 -11.45 -0.46 -9.84
N PHE A 11 -11.91 -0.29 -8.60
CA PHE A 11 -13.13 0.47 -8.24
C PHE A 11 -14.39 0.03 -8.98
N ASN A 12 -14.56 -1.28 -9.10
CA ASN A 12 -15.78 -1.91 -9.60
C ASN A 12 -16.53 -2.62 -8.46
N LYS A 13 -17.59 -3.34 -8.81
CA LYS A 13 -18.35 -4.19 -7.87
C LYS A 13 -18.18 -5.67 -8.19
N LEU A 14 -17.00 -6.06 -8.67
CA LEU A 14 -16.73 -7.44 -9.04
C LEU A 14 -16.77 -8.33 -7.80
N VAL A 15 -17.47 -9.46 -7.92
CA VAL A 15 -17.67 -10.44 -6.85
C VAL A 15 -17.11 -11.79 -7.28
N GLY A 16 -17.03 -12.73 -6.34
CA GLY A 16 -16.53 -14.07 -6.59
C GLY A 16 -15.04 -14.20 -6.30
N ARG A 17 -14.43 -15.26 -6.82
CA ARG A 17 -13.01 -15.59 -6.60
C ARG A 17 -12.16 -15.19 -7.79
N ILE A 18 -10.88 -14.94 -7.56
CA ILE A 18 -9.90 -14.94 -8.64
C ILE A 18 -9.76 -16.39 -9.13
N PRO A 19 -9.91 -16.68 -10.43
CA PRO A 19 -9.72 -18.03 -10.95
C PRO A 19 -8.30 -18.55 -10.68
N ASP A 20 -8.17 -19.81 -10.29
CA ASP A 20 -6.87 -20.43 -9.98
C ASP A 20 -5.91 -20.46 -11.17
N THR A 21 -6.42 -20.31 -12.39
CA THR A 21 -5.63 -20.31 -13.63
C THR A 21 -5.79 -18.98 -14.37
N ILE A 22 -4.78 -18.12 -14.31
CA ILE A 22 -4.66 -16.95 -15.18
C ILE A 22 -3.73 -17.26 -16.36
N THR A 23 -4.31 -17.37 -17.55
CA THR A 23 -3.61 -17.70 -18.82
C THR A 23 -2.79 -16.54 -19.42
N ALA A 24 -2.75 -15.39 -18.75
CA ALA A 24 -1.99 -14.22 -19.19
C ALA A 24 -0.54 -14.29 -18.70
N GLU A 25 0.33 -14.96 -19.46
CA GLU A 25 1.74 -15.18 -19.11
C GLU A 25 2.54 -13.88 -18.95
N LYS A 26 2.25 -12.87 -19.77
CA LYS A 26 2.94 -11.56 -19.75
C LYS A 26 2.35 -10.53 -18.78
N LEU A 27 1.36 -10.91 -17.98
CA LEU A 27 0.69 -9.98 -17.07
C LEU A 27 1.67 -9.54 -15.97
N ARG A 28 1.96 -8.24 -15.90
CA ARG A 28 2.90 -7.61 -14.95
C ARG A 28 2.21 -6.66 -14.00
N PHE A 29 1.10 -6.07 -14.40
CA PHE A 29 0.34 -5.12 -13.60
C PHE A 29 -1.09 -5.65 -13.42
N VAL A 30 -1.49 -5.83 -12.18
CA VAL A 30 -2.79 -6.37 -11.82
C VAL A 30 -3.40 -5.48 -10.75
N PHE A 31 -4.29 -4.59 -11.15
CA PHE A 31 -4.99 -3.69 -10.24
C PHE A 31 -6.43 -4.16 -10.06
N LEU A 32 -6.71 -4.75 -8.90
CA LEU A 32 -8.03 -5.23 -8.50
C LEU A 32 -8.60 -4.39 -7.34
N THR A 33 -7.98 -3.26 -7.01
CA THR A 33 -8.30 -2.49 -5.82
C THR A 33 -9.77 -2.05 -5.80
N GLY A 34 -10.39 -2.02 -4.63
CA GLY A 34 -11.75 -1.46 -4.48
C GLY A 34 -12.82 -2.29 -5.19
N ASN A 35 -12.82 -3.61 -4.97
CA ASN A 35 -13.83 -4.53 -5.47
C ASN A 35 -14.45 -5.33 -4.31
N LEU A 36 -15.27 -6.33 -4.64
CA LEU A 36 -15.89 -7.24 -3.68
C LEU A 36 -15.37 -8.69 -3.85
N LEU A 37 -14.17 -8.86 -4.41
CA LEU A 37 -13.55 -10.17 -4.64
C LEU A 37 -13.28 -10.87 -3.32
N SER A 38 -13.36 -12.20 -3.32
CA SER A 38 -13.35 -13.02 -2.11
C SER A 38 -12.68 -14.37 -2.35
N GLY A 39 -12.57 -15.19 -1.29
CA GLY A 39 -11.86 -16.47 -1.35
C GLY A 39 -10.35 -16.29 -1.25
N ASP A 40 -9.60 -17.30 -1.65
CA ASP A 40 -8.14 -17.30 -1.52
C ASP A 40 -7.46 -16.50 -2.64
N VAL A 41 -6.23 -16.06 -2.38
CA VAL A 41 -5.36 -15.45 -3.38
C VAL A 41 -4.60 -16.57 -4.08
N PRO A 42 -4.86 -16.87 -5.37
CA PRO A 42 -4.24 -18.00 -6.04
C PRO A 42 -2.77 -17.75 -6.38
N ASP A 43 -1.89 -18.74 -6.17
CA ASP A 43 -0.45 -18.66 -6.48
C ASP A 43 -0.17 -18.23 -7.93
N SER A 44 -1.08 -18.54 -8.87
CA SER A 44 -0.91 -18.23 -10.29
C SER A 44 -0.85 -16.74 -10.62
N ILE A 45 -1.31 -15.86 -9.71
CA ILE A 45 -1.18 -14.41 -9.89
C ILE A 45 0.08 -13.86 -9.23
N LEU A 46 0.65 -14.56 -8.24
CA LEU A 46 1.83 -14.16 -7.47
C LEU A 46 3.11 -14.43 -8.27
N LYS A 47 3.23 -13.77 -9.41
CA LYS A 47 4.37 -13.93 -10.33
C LYS A 47 5.51 -13.00 -9.95
N GLU A 48 6.73 -13.52 -10.01
CA GLU A 48 7.95 -12.74 -9.87
C GLU A 48 7.96 -11.55 -10.85
N GLY A 49 8.41 -10.39 -10.37
CA GLY A 49 8.48 -9.14 -11.14
C GLY A 49 7.15 -8.46 -11.42
N SER A 50 6.06 -8.95 -10.82
CA SER A 50 4.71 -8.38 -11.00
C SER A 50 4.34 -7.37 -9.90
N ASN A 51 3.34 -6.55 -10.21
CA ASN A 51 2.78 -5.52 -9.36
C ASN A 51 1.30 -5.82 -9.22
N ILE A 52 0.89 -6.24 -8.02
CA ILE A 52 -0.43 -6.81 -7.78
C ILE A 52 -1.08 -6.04 -6.65
N ASP A 53 -2.17 -5.35 -6.95
CA ASP A 53 -2.96 -4.65 -5.97
C ASP A 53 -4.27 -5.38 -5.69
N LEU A 54 -4.37 -5.91 -4.47
CA LEU A 54 -5.55 -6.61 -3.95
C LEU A 54 -6.24 -5.81 -2.83
N SER A 55 -5.86 -4.54 -2.64
CA SER A 55 -6.37 -3.71 -1.56
C SER A 55 -7.88 -3.50 -1.68
N TYR A 56 -8.53 -3.22 -0.55
CA TYR A 56 -9.97 -2.96 -0.50
C TYR A 56 -10.83 -4.03 -1.18
N ASN A 57 -10.68 -5.28 -0.72
CA ASN A 57 -11.43 -6.45 -1.18
C ASN A 57 -11.85 -7.31 0.03
N ASN A 58 -12.42 -8.49 -0.24
CA ASN A 58 -12.98 -9.42 0.74
C ASN A 58 -12.30 -10.79 0.73
N PHE A 59 -11.00 -10.85 0.42
CA PHE A 59 -10.23 -12.10 0.39
C PHE A 59 -10.11 -12.76 1.76
N ALA A 60 -9.78 -14.05 1.76
CA ALA A 60 -9.41 -14.78 2.95
C ALA A 60 -8.18 -14.14 3.61
N LEU A 61 -8.11 -14.22 4.94
CA LEU A 61 -7.03 -13.61 5.69
C LEU A 61 -5.67 -14.21 5.29
N GLN A 62 -4.74 -13.37 4.84
CA GLN A 62 -3.39 -13.78 4.50
C GLN A 62 -2.53 -13.81 5.77
N GLY A 63 -2.29 -15.00 6.30
CA GLY A 63 -1.33 -15.24 7.39
C GLY A 63 0.08 -15.52 6.86
N PRO A 64 1.11 -15.56 7.71
CA PRO A 64 2.51 -15.76 7.27
C PRO A 64 2.77 -17.04 6.47
N GLU A 65 1.96 -18.07 6.69
CA GLU A 65 2.08 -19.35 5.98
C GLU A 65 1.40 -19.33 4.60
N GLN A 66 0.69 -18.24 4.26
CA GLN A 66 -0.04 -18.13 3.00
C GLN A 66 0.91 -17.73 1.86
N PRO A 67 0.62 -18.14 0.62
CA PRO A 67 1.45 -17.84 -0.55
C PRO A 67 1.74 -16.34 -0.73
N ALA A 68 0.76 -15.48 -0.49
CA ALA A 68 0.87 -14.02 -0.58
C ALA A 68 1.88 -13.41 0.43
N CYS A 69 2.30 -14.18 1.43
CA CYS A 69 3.18 -13.75 2.50
C CYS A 69 4.56 -14.44 2.45
N ARG A 70 4.86 -15.20 1.40
CA ARG A 70 6.18 -15.80 1.20
C ARG A 70 7.24 -14.70 1.07
N GLU A 71 8.37 -14.90 1.73
CA GLU A 71 9.52 -14.02 1.58
C GLU A 71 10.17 -14.20 0.19
N ASN A 72 10.91 -13.18 -0.26
CA ASN A 72 11.74 -13.22 -1.48
C ASN A 72 10.98 -13.52 -2.79
N MET A 73 9.69 -13.17 -2.89
CA MET A 73 8.91 -13.33 -4.13
C MET A 73 9.29 -12.34 -5.24
N ASN A 74 10.14 -11.35 -4.96
CA ASN A 74 10.57 -10.31 -5.90
C ASN A 74 9.38 -9.70 -6.68
N LEU A 75 8.32 -9.32 -5.95
CA LEU A 75 7.11 -8.72 -6.50
C LEU A 75 6.60 -7.61 -5.57
N ASN A 76 5.83 -6.67 -6.13
CA ASN A 76 5.12 -5.66 -5.37
C ASN A 76 3.68 -6.13 -5.12
N LEU A 77 3.30 -6.31 -3.87
CA LEU A 77 1.96 -6.76 -3.48
C LEU A 77 1.33 -5.81 -2.47
N ASN A 78 0.16 -5.31 -2.81
CA ASN A 78 -0.64 -4.48 -1.92
C ASN A 78 -1.81 -5.29 -1.34
N LEU A 79 -1.73 -5.57 -0.04
CA LEU A 79 -2.77 -6.30 0.72
C LEU A 79 -3.55 -5.38 1.68
N PHE A 80 -3.45 -4.06 1.52
CA PHE A 80 -4.10 -3.12 2.43
C PHE A 80 -5.62 -3.32 2.46
N ARG A 81 -6.18 -3.64 3.63
CA ARG A 81 -7.63 -3.92 3.79
C ARG A 81 -8.17 -4.90 2.73
N SER A 82 -7.40 -5.92 2.39
CA SER A 82 -7.79 -6.93 1.39
C SER A 82 -8.74 -8.02 1.94
N SER A 83 -8.98 -8.05 3.26
CA SER A 83 -9.77 -9.08 3.94
C SER A 83 -10.87 -8.51 4.85
N THR A 84 -12.00 -9.22 4.94
CA THR A 84 -13.18 -8.87 5.76
C THR A 84 -13.24 -9.56 7.13
N VAL A 85 -12.26 -10.41 7.49
CA VAL A 85 -12.32 -11.18 8.74
C VAL A 85 -12.32 -10.26 9.96
N VAL A 86 -13.29 -10.48 10.86
CA VAL A 86 -13.87 -9.52 11.82
C VAL A 86 -13.01 -9.25 13.08
N ASN A 87 -11.77 -9.74 13.16
CA ASN A 87 -10.90 -9.43 14.29
C ASN A 87 -10.13 -8.14 14.03
N SER A 88 -10.56 -7.07 14.71
CA SER A 88 -10.21 -5.66 14.49
C SER A 88 -8.72 -5.32 14.40
N SER A 89 -7.82 -6.19 14.88
CA SER A 89 -6.36 -5.98 14.86
C SER A 89 -5.65 -6.66 13.69
N ARG A 90 -6.28 -7.63 13.01
CA ARG A 90 -5.66 -8.39 11.89
C ARG A 90 -5.98 -7.83 10.51
N GLN A 91 -7.00 -6.98 10.40
CA GLN A 91 -7.46 -6.41 9.12
C GLN A 91 -6.41 -5.48 8.48
N LEU A 92 -5.59 -4.84 9.30
CA LEU A 92 -4.59 -3.86 8.87
C LEU A 92 -3.20 -4.45 8.66
N LEU A 93 -2.93 -5.69 9.10
CA LEU A 93 -1.60 -6.30 9.06
C LEU A 93 -1.67 -7.73 8.48
N PRO A 94 -1.83 -7.87 7.15
CA PRO A 94 -1.61 -9.14 6.49
C PRO A 94 -0.18 -9.64 6.74
N CYS A 95 0.01 -10.95 6.66
CA CYS A 95 1.30 -11.60 6.85
C CYS A 95 1.87 -11.54 8.28
N VAL A 96 1.02 -11.28 9.29
CA VAL A 96 1.41 -11.29 10.71
C VAL A 96 0.52 -12.27 11.50
N LYS A 97 1.10 -13.18 12.30
CA LYS A 97 0.31 -14.17 13.10
C LYS A 97 -0.53 -13.49 14.18
N THR A 98 0.11 -12.62 14.93
CA THR A 98 -0.46 -11.92 16.08
C THR A 98 0.23 -10.58 16.23
N PHE A 99 -0.57 -9.53 16.31
CA PHE A 99 -0.08 -8.18 16.56
C PHE A 99 -0.87 -7.57 17.72
N LYS A 100 -0.16 -6.95 18.65
CA LYS A 100 -0.73 -6.19 19.75
C LYS A 100 -0.03 -4.84 19.78
N CYS A 101 -0.82 -3.77 19.72
CA CYS A 101 -0.28 -2.43 19.84
C CYS A 101 0.41 -2.24 21.20
N PRO A 102 1.71 -1.91 21.21
CA PRO A 102 2.42 -1.64 22.45
C PRO A 102 2.00 -0.29 23.04
N GLN A 103 1.75 0.68 22.16
CA GLN A 103 1.26 2.00 22.54
C GLN A 103 0.29 2.51 21.47
N TYR A 104 -0.78 3.16 21.92
CA TYR A 104 -1.73 3.80 21.02
C TYR A 104 -1.43 5.29 20.86
N SER A 105 -1.41 5.75 19.61
CA SER A 105 -1.29 7.17 19.26
C SER A 105 -2.66 7.79 19.01
N SER A 106 -2.75 9.12 19.17
CA SER A 106 -3.90 9.94 18.74
C SER A 106 -3.57 10.86 17.58
N CYS A 107 -2.34 10.82 17.07
CA CYS A 107 -1.88 11.68 15.98
C CYS A 107 -1.07 10.86 14.98
N LEU A 108 -1.10 11.28 13.70
CA LEU A 108 -0.22 10.79 12.65
C LEU A 108 0.26 12.01 11.88
N HIS A 109 1.57 12.22 11.88
CA HIS A 109 2.22 13.32 11.17
C HIS A 109 3.17 12.71 10.15
N VAL A 110 2.79 12.77 8.88
CA VAL A 110 3.57 12.19 7.79
C VAL A 110 4.04 13.29 6.85
N ASN A 111 5.32 13.24 6.47
CA ASN A 111 5.88 14.02 5.38
C ASN A 111 5.84 13.20 4.08
N SER A 112 4.78 13.40 3.29
CA SER A 112 4.55 12.64 2.06
C SER A 112 5.62 12.94 1.00
N GLY A 113 6.29 11.89 0.52
CA GLY A 113 7.40 11.95 -0.43
C GLY A 113 8.68 12.59 0.11
N GLY A 114 8.70 12.96 1.40
CA GLY A 114 9.76 13.76 2.01
C GLY A 114 10.57 12.98 3.04
N LYS A 115 11.64 13.60 3.54
CA LYS A 115 12.44 13.07 4.65
C LYS A 115 11.80 13.48 5.98
N ASP A 116 12.15 12.78 7.06
CA ASP A 116 11.82 13.18 8.43
C ASP A 116 12.11 14.67 8.64
N THR A 117 11.09 15.41 9.05
CA THR A 117 11.16 16.87 9.17
C THR A 117 10.51 17.30 10.47
N THR A 118 11.23 18.08 11.28
CA THR A 118 10.69 18.65 12.52
C THR A 118 10.24 20.08 12.30
N ILE A 119 8.96 20.36 12.55
CA ILE A 119 8.37 21.69 12.46
C ILE A 119 8.08 22.22 13.85
N LYS A 120 8.37 23.50 14.09
CA LYS A 120 8.04 24.20 15.33
C LYS A 120 6.69 24.88 15.18
N GLU A 121 5.67 24.39 15.89
CA GLU A 121 4.34 24.99 15.96
C GLU A 121 4.05 25.40 17.41
N ASN A 122 3.69 26.67 17.64
CA ASN A 122 3.17 27.16 18.94
C ASN A 122 3.98 26.72 20.18
N LYS A 123 5.33 26.77 20.10
CA LYS A 123 6.32 26.34 21.12
C LYS A 123 6.51 24.83 21.29
N THR A 124 5.80 24.01 20.52
CA THR A 124 6.02 22.56 20.41
C THR A 124 6.75 22.21 19.13
N SER A 125 7.65 21.23 19.19
CA SER A 125 8.31 20.66 18.00
C SER A 125 7.58 19.36 17.63
N ILE A 126 7.03 19.31 16.43
CA ILE A 126 6.33 18.13 15.89
C ILE A 126 7.23 17.49 14.83
N LEU A 127 7.50 16.20 14.99
CA LEU A 127 8.16 15.39 13.97
C LEU A 127 7.13 14.90 12.96
N TYR A 128 7.34 15.21 11.70
CA TYR A 128 6.65 14.60 10.57
C TYR A 128 7.57 13.53 9.98
N GLU A 129 7.16 12.27 10.09
CA GLU A 129 7.93 11.12 9.59
C GLU A 129 7.80 11.02 8.09
N GLY A 130 8.92 10.85 7.39
CA GLY A 130 8.98 10.86 5.94
C GLY A 130 9.04 9.46 5.31
N ASP A 131 8.46 9.31 4.13
CA ASP A 131 8.57 8.08 3.32
C ASP A 131 9.51 8.23 2.11
N ALA A 132 10.37 9.24 2.08
CA ALA A 132 11.30 9.45 0.96
C ALA A 132 12.28 8.30 0.73
N ALA A 133 12.53 7.45 1.73
CA ALA A 133 13.39 6.27 1.57
C ALA A 133 12.63 5.06 1.01
N VAL A 134 11.29 5.08 1.02
CA VAL A 134 10.47 3.93 0.64
C VAL A 134 10.34 3.86 -0.89
N GLU A 135 10.83 2.77 -1.46
CA GLU A 135 10.71 2.43 -2.88
C GLU A 135 9.38 1.74 -3.22
N GLY A 136 9.05 1.71 -4.51
CA GLY A 136 7.81 1.14 -5.05
C GLY A 136 6.66 2.15 -5.03
N GLY A 137 5.91 2.20 -6.14
CA GLY A 137 4.79 3.13 -6.33
C GLY A 137 3.47 2.48 -6.75
N THR A 138 3.53 1.36 -7.48
CA THR A 138 2.35 0.87 -8.21
C THR A 138 1.43 -0.04 -7.42
N ALA A 139 2.00 -0.93 -6.61
CA ALA A 139 1.22 -1.80 -5.72
C ALA A 139 1.97 -1.91 -4.38
N LYS A 140 2.16 -0.78 -3.71
CA LYS A 140 2.94 -0.72 -2.47
C LYS A 140 2.03 -0.86 -1.25
N TYR A 141 2.41 -1.77 -0.37
CA TYR A 141 1.95 -1.81 1.00
C TYR A 141 3.16 -1.71 1.92
N PHE A 142 3.35 -0.54 2.52
CA PHE A 142 4.48 -0.24 3.40
C PHE A 142 4.03 -0.19 4.86
N ILE A 143 4.88 -0.73 5.74
CA ILE A 143 4.69 -0.75 7.19
C ILE A 143 6.00 -0.31 7.86
N ASN A 144 5.89 0.64 8.78
CA ASN A 144 6.93 1.04 9.70
C ASN A 144 6.64 0.42 11.07
N GLU A 145 7.43 -0.59 11.44
CA GLU A 145 7.27 -1.32 12.71
C GLU A 145 7.73 -0.52 13.93
N GLN A 146 8.54 0.52 13.76
CA GLN A 146 9.05 1.33 14.86
C GLN A 146 8.00 2.33 15.37
N THR A 147 7.26 2.95 14.46
CA THR A 147 6.29 4.03 14.77
C THR A 147 4.86 3.70 14.40
N TYR A 148 4.60 2.47 13.94
CA TYR A 148 3.27 1.87 13.76
C TYR A 148 2.37 2.57 12.74
N TRP A 149 2.98 3.22 11.75
CA TRP A 149 2.28 3.76 10.59
C TRP A 149 2.72 3.06 9.31
N GLY A 150 1.98 3.32 8.25
CA GLY A 150 2.26 2.78 6.94
C GLY A 150 1.49 3.52 5.86
N PHE A 151 1.69 3.08 4.63
CA PHE A 151 0.87 3.55 3.52
C PHE A 151 0.59 2.47 2.49
N SER A 152 -0.53 2.65 1.81
CA SER A 152 -0.94 1.89 0.64
C SER A 152 -0.91 2.81 -0.57
N SER A 153 -0.29 2.35 -1.66
CA SER A 153 -0.14 3.11 -2.92
C SER A 153 -0.54 2.22 -4.09
N THR A 154 -1.41 2.77 -4.94
CA THR A 154 -1.99 2.05 -6.08
C THR A 154 -1.81 2.81 -7.38
N GLY A 155 -1.50 2.05 -8.42
CA GLY A 155 -1.60 2.42 -9.82
C GLY A 155 -0.28 2.82 -10.48
N ASP A 156 -0.28 2.77 -11.80
CA ASP A 156 0.87 3.04 -12.67
C ASP A 156 0.61 4.22 -13.60
N PHE A 157 1.60 5.10 -13.78
CA PHE A 157 1.49 6.21 -14.72
C PHE A 157 1.79 5.68 -16.12
N MET A 158 0.74 5.32 -16.87
CA MET A 158 0.91 4.80 -18.22
C MET A 158 1.68 5.79 -19.12
N ASP A 159 2.42 5.23 -20.09
CA ASP A 159 3.20 5.96 -21.10
C ASP A 159 4.40 6.79 -20.58
N ASP A 160 4.83 6.59 -19.33
CA ASP A 160 6.01 7.25 -18.75
C ASP A 160 7.34 6.54 -19.07
N ASN A 161 7.30 5.37 -19.72
CA ASN A 161 8.41 4.44 -19.97
C ASN A 161 9.11 3.92 -18.70
N ASP A 162 8.56 4.11 -17.51
CA ASP A 162 9.06 3.58 -16.24
C ASP A 162 8.38 2.25 -15.89
N TYR A 163 8.79 1.17 -16.54
CA TYR A 163 8.34 -0.19 -16.21
C TYR A 163 8.95 -0.75 -14.92
N GLN A 164 9.85 0.01 -14.28
CA GLN A 164 10.45 -0.34 -13.00
C GLN A 164 9.61 0.19 -11.83
N ASN A 165 8.61 1.03 -12.12
CA ASN A 165 7.64 1.55 -11.15
C ASN A 165 8.35 2.22 -9.97
N THR A 166 9.42 2.93 -10.30
CA THR A 166 10.29 3.48 -9.28
C THR A 166 9.59 4.61 -8.54
N ARG A 167 10.09 4.88 -7.34
CA ARG A 167 9.53 5.81 -6.36
C ARG A 167 8.86 7.05 -7.00
N TYR A 168 7.53 7.14 -6.87
CA TYR A 168 6.77 8.29 -7.35
C TYR A 168 6.71 9.41 -6.30
N THR A 169 7.70 10.31 -6.35
CA THR A 169 7.73 11.53 -5.54
C THR A 169 8.03 12.73 -6.41
N VAL A 170 7.25 13.81 -6.24
CA VAL A 170 7.51 15.11 -6.86
C VAL A 170 8.13 16.04 -5.85
N SER A 171 8.97 16.97 -6.33
CA SER A 171 9.56 18.00 -5.48
C SER A 171 9.42 19.37 -6.12
N LEU A 172 9.19 20.38 -5.30
CA LEU A 172 9.18 21.78 -5.69
C LEU A 172 10.52 22.41 -5.30
N GLN A 173 11.22 22.98 -6.28
CA GLN A 173 12.42 23.76 -6.03
C GLN A 173 12.02 25.21 -5.70
N SER A 174 11.74 25.48 -4.42
CA SER A 174 11.53 26.84 -3.92
C SER A 174 12.19 27.01 -2.57
N SER A 175 12.99 28.07 -2.43
CA SER A 175 13.68 28.43 -1.19
C SER A 175 12.74 29.00 -0.12
N ASN A 176 11.50 29.36 -0.48
CA ASN A 176 10.53 29.99 0.41
C ASN A 176 9.49 29.02 1.01
N ILE A 177 9.58 27.73 0.67
CA ILE A 177 8.60 26.73 1.11
C ILE A 177 9.23 25.87 2.21
N SER A 178 8.47 25.62 3.29
CA SER A 178 8.89 24.70 4.36
C SER A 178 9.23 23.33 3.77
N GLY A 179 10.22 22.64 4.34
CA GLY A 179 10.58 21.28 3.93
C GLY A 179 9.42 20.27 4.02
N LEU A 180 8.35 20.59 4.75
CA LEU A 180 7.13 19.78 4.81
C LEU A 180 6.27 19.88 3.53
N TYR A 181 6.38 20.98 2.78
CA TYR A 181 5.57 21.22 1.58
C TYR A 181 6.41 21.22 0.29
N SER A 182 7.68 20.83 0.39
CA SER A 182 8.60 20.80 -0.75
C SER A 182 8.51 19.49 -1.53
N THR A 183 7.87 18.45 -0.98
CA THR A 183 7.73 17.13 -1.61
C THR A 183 6.31 16.61 -1.47
N ALA A 184 5.93 15.73 -2.39
CA ALA A 184 4.70 14.94 -2.30
C ALA A 184 4.92 13.56 -2.92
N ARG A 185 4.35 12.50 -2.31
CA ARG A 185 4.20 11.22 -2.99
C ARG A 185 3.02 11.33 -3.95
N ILE A 186 3.21 10.86 -5.18
CA ILE A 186 2.15 10.83 -6.19
C ILE A 186 1.79 9.39 -6.51
N THR A 187 0.50 9.15 -6.75
CA THR A 187 -0.05 7.84 -7.10
C THR A 187 -1.20 8.08 -8.06
N PRO A 188 -1.31 7.36 -9.18
CA PRO A 188 -2.34 7.65 -10.18
C PRO A 188 -3.73 7.17 -9.75
N ILE A 189 -3.83 6.20 -8.85
CA ILE A 189 -5.11 5.61 -8.45
C ILE A 189 -5.46 5.93 -6.98
N SER A 190 -4.62 5.53 -6.02
CA SER A 190 -4.92 5.76 -4.61
C SER A 190 -3.66 5.84 -3.74
N LEU A 191 -3.70 6.73 -2.74
CA LEU A 191 -2.70 6.84 -1.68
C LEU A 191 -3.43 6.91 -0.33
N THR A 192 -3.13 5.98 0.55
CA THR A 192 -3.72 5.92 1.89
C THR A 192 -2.63 5.81 2.94
N TYR A 193 -2.47 6.83 3.76
CA TYR A 193 -1.67 6.76 4.98
C TYR A 193 -2.53 6.22 6.13
N PHE A 194 -1.95 5.38 6.97
CA PHE A 194 -2.65 4.81 8.12
C PHE A 194 -1.69 4.61 9.29
N HIS A 195 -2.26 4.62 10.49
CA HIS A 195 -1.55 4.22 11.71
C HIS A 195 -2.32 3.08 12.35
N TYR A 196 -1.70 1.90 12.43
CA TYR A 196 -2.36 0.66 12.83
C TYR A 196 -2.38 0.46 14.35
N CYS A 197 -1.89 1.45 15.10
CA CYS A 197 -2.09 1.62 16.54
C CYS A 197 -2.78 2.95 16.92
N PHE A 198 -3.78 3.38 16.16
CA PHE A 198 -4.60 4.52 16.57
C PHE A 198 -5.54 4.18 17.72
N LYS A 199 -5.74 5.12 18.65
CA LYS A 199 -6.79 5.04 19.66
C LYS A 199 -8.17 4.98 18.98
N ASN A 200 -9.11 4.24 19.53
CA ASN A 200 -10.50 4.37 19.08
C ASN A 200 -11.01 5.76 19.48
N GLY A 201 -11.55 6.51 18.52
CA GLY A 201 -11.99 7.87 18.74
C GLY A 201 -12.51 8.52 17.46
N LYS A 202 -13.06 9.74 17.62
CA LYS A 202 -13.39 10.61 16.49
C LYS A 202 -12.16 11.44 16.15
N TYR A 203 -11.71 11.34 14.92
CA TYR A 203 -10.65 12.16 14.35
C TYR A 203 -11.31 13.16 13.39
N MET A 204 -10.80 14.39 13.38
CA MET A 204 -11.31 15.50 12.56
C MET A 204 -10.45 15.68 11.32
#